data_AF-A0A921U1R7-F1
#
_entry.id   AF-A0A921U1R7-F1
#
_cell.length_a   1.000
_cell.length_b   1.000
_cell.length_c   1.000
_cell.angle_alpha   90.00
_cell.angle_beta   90.00
_cell.angle_gamma   90.00
#
_symmetry.space_group_name_H-M   'P 1'
#
loop_
_entity.id
_entity.type
_entity.pdbx_description
1 polymer ?
#
loop_
_entity_poly.entity_id
_entity_poly.type
_entity_poly.pdbx_seq_one_letter_code
_entity_poly.pdbx_strand_id
1 'polypeptide(L)'
;MSRRRLAAAGVCLRLTQRGCVSSCGPTCRTCSTTSASTGLHTTTACGSGTLSPATTPSTATSSTSASSSCSSARLLPPRRQAGPYELTTRWTMVMKFMLLPWKPELVFTGLSIMGVNPQNLKFNSHVDLWDSIQNNEYFSSEGLLDVFKQLRIYKTPDIETPNYLILKRTAHYEVRSYAPFLVVEAKGDKLTGSSGFNNVTGYIFGNNASSEKIPMTTPVFTQASDDTLSDVSIQIVLPMNKDLDSLPAPNTAVTLRKVEGGIAAVKKFSGRPKEEIVLQKEKDLRSQLLNDGLKPHPGCLLARYNDPRTKSFLMRNEVLIRLIDFTLEL
;
A
#
# COMPACT_ATOMS: atom_id res chain seq x y z
N MET A 1 -19.03 -35.81 -41.28
CA MET A 1 -18.94 -34.39 -40.86
C MET A 1 -17.81 -34.25 -39.86
N SER A 2 -16.70 -33.65 -40.30
CA SER A 2 -15.47 -33.41 -39.53
C SER A 2 -15.67 -32.21 -38.60
N ARG A 3 -15.39 -32.35 -37.30
CA ARG A 3 -15.25 -31.22 -36.38
C ARG A 3 -13.79 -31.12 -35.94
N ARG A 4 -13.11 -30.11 -36.51
CA ARG A 4 -11.75 -29.69 -36.14
C ARG A 4 -11.71 -29.27 -34.68
N ARG A 5 -10.79 -29.83 -33.89
CA ARG A 5 -10.38 -29.29 -32.59
C ARG A 5 -9.45 -28.10 -32.84
N LEU A 6 -9.84 -26.91 -32.40
CA LEU A 6 -8.89 -25.81 -32.24
C LEU A 6 -8.06 -26.09 -30.97
N ALA A 7 -6.76 -26.28 -31.15
CA ALA A 7 -5.79 -26.24 -30.07
C ALA A 7 -5.53 -24.77 -29.71
N ALA A 8 -5.97 -24.33 -28.54
CA ALA A 8 -5.49 -23.09 -27.94
C ALA A 8 -4.13 -23.37 -27.30
N ALA A 9 -3.07 -22.81 -27.87
CA ALA A 9 -1.74 -22.82 -27.29
C ALA A 9 -1.72 -21.93 -26.04
N GLY A 10 -1.96 -22.53 -24.87
CA GLY A 10 -1.73 -21.89 -23.58
C GLY A 10 -0.23 -21.84 -23.31
N VAL A 11 0.32 -20.63 -23.19
CA VAL A 11 1.67 -20.40 -22.68
C VAL A 11 1.72 -20.90 -21.24
N CYS A 12 2.43 -22.01 -21.03
CA CYS A 12 2.63 -22.62 -19.72
C CYS A 12 3.73 -21.86 -18.97
N LEU A 13 3.36 -20.98 -18.03
CA LEU A 13 4.31 -20.41 -17.07
C LEU A 13 4.58 -21.47 -15.98
N ARG A 14 5.50 -22.40 -16.24
CA ARG A 14 6.04 -23.29 -15.21
C ARG A 14 6.89 -22.47 -14.24
N LEU A 15 6.34 -22.14 -13.07
CA LEU A 15 7.16 -21.84 -11.90
C LEU A 15 7.66 -23.17 -11.32
N THR A 16 8.72 -23.72 -11.91
CA THR A 16 9.50 -24.77 -11.24
C THR A 16 10.31 -24.11 -10.12
N GLN A 17 9.79 -24.10 -8.90
CA GLN A 17 10.63 -23.97 -7.71
C GLN A 17 11.50 -25.24 -7.63
N ARG A 18 12.72 -25.17 -8.18
CA ARG A 18 13.78 -26.11 -7.82
C ARG A 18 14.13 -25.83 -6.35
N GLY A 19 13.61 -26.65 -5.45
CA GLY A 19 14.13 -26.73 -4.09
C GLY A 19 15.59 -27.14 -4.13
N CYS A 20 16.48 -26.25 -3.69
CA CYS A 20 17.81 -26.65 -3.24
C CYS A 20 17.64 -27.43 -1.94
N VAL A 21 17.51 -28.76 -2.05
CA VAL A 21 17.81 -29.67 -0.94
C VAL A 21 19.31 -29.92 -1.00
N SER A 22 20.10 -29.07 -0.35
CA SER A 22 21.47 -29.43 -0.02
C SER A 22 21.44 -30.31 1.22
N SER A 23 21.48 -31.61 1.00
CA SER A 23 21.80 -32.62 1.99
C SER A 23 23.19 -32.35 2.58
N CYS A 24 23.28 -31.95 3.85
CA CYS A 24 24.49 -32.10 4.64
C CYS A 24 24.24 -33.22 5.66
N GLY A 25 24.90 -34.36 5.46
CA GLY A 25 24.98 -35.44 6.44
C GLY A 25 25.89 -35.07 7.62
N PRO A 26 25.85 -35.87 8.70
CA PRO A 26 26.49 -35.51 9.96
C PRO A 26 27.97 -35.91 9.93
N THR A 27 28.86 -34.96 10.18
CA THR A 27 30.19 -35.28 10.73
C THR A 27 30.53 -34.33 11.86
N CYS A 28 30.62 -34.94 13.03
CA CYS A 28 31.10 -34.40 14.27
C CYS A 28 32.56 -33.93 14.11
N ARG A 29 32.87 -32.70 14.54
CA ARG A 29 34.17 -32.36 15.13
C ARG A 29 34.03 -31.11 16.00
N THR A 30 34.30 -31.31 17.27
CA THR A 30 34.49 -30.34 18.34
C THR A 30 35.67 -29.39 18.04
N CYS A 31 35.54 -28.12 18.47
CA CYS A 31 36.60 -27.24 19.02
C CYS A 31 35.94 -25.89 19.37
N SER A 32 35.63 -25.66 20.65
CA SER A 32 36.43 -24.91 21.63
C SER A 32 36.43 -23.39 21.42
N THR A 33 35.87 -22.71 22.42
CA THR A 33 35.91 -21.28 22.70
C THR A 33 37.35 -20.76 22.82
N THR A 34 37.66 -19.65 22.16
CA THR A 34 38.66 -18.69 22.68
C THR A 34 38.37 -17.27 22.18
N SER A 35 38.28 -16.36 23.15
CA SER A 35 38.28 -14.91 23.02
C SER A 35 39.66 -14.37 22.62
N ALA A 36 39.73 -13.34 21.76
CA ALA A 36 40.59 -12.16 21.94
C ALA A 36 40.54 -11.19 20.74
N SER A 37 40.19 -9.94 21.08
CA SER A 37 40.64 -8.62 20.62
C SER A 37 41.55 -8.40 19.39
N THR A 38 41.31 -7.22 18.76
CA THR A 38 42.24 -6.30 18.06
C THR A 38 42.90 -6.81 16.76
N GLY A 39 43.04 -6.09 15.66
CA GLY A 39 42.78 -4.69 15.29
C GLY A 39 43.41 -4.46 13.90
N LEU A 40 42.95 -3.39 13.24
CA LEU A 40 43.64 -2.57 12.23
C LEU A 40 44.17 -3.16 10.89
N HIS A 41 43.71 -2.48 9.84
CA HIS A 41 44.45 -1.91 8.69
C HIS A 41 44.43 -2.56 7.28
N THR A 42 43.86 -1.75 6.37
CA THR A 42 44.32 -1.35 5.01
C THR A 42 44.33 -2.41 3.89
N THR A 43 43.38 -2.31 2.95
CA THR A 43 43.49 -1.72 1.59
C THR A 43 44.63 -2.28 0.74
N THR A 44 44.31 -2.83 -0.43
CA THR A 44 44.88 -2.43 -1.74
C THR A 44 44.02 -3.00 -2.87
N ALA A 45 43.69 -2.14 -3.85
CA ALA A 45 43.09 -2.46 -5.14
C ALA A 45 44.16 -2.47 -6.23
N CYS A 46 43.99 -3.29 -7.27
CA CYS A 46 44.55 -3.19 -8.64
C CYS A 46 44.10 -4.48 -9.37
N GLY A 47 43.79 -4.55 -10.66
CA GLY A 47 43.91 -3.64 -11.78
C GLY A 47 43.44 -4.38 -13.04
N SER A 48 43.09 -3.59 -14.05
CA SER A 48 42.57 -3.93 -15.37
C SER A 48 43.51 -4.77 -16.26
N GLY A 49 42.93 -5.58 -17.17
CA GLY A 49 43.62 -6.18 -18.31
C GLY A 49 42.68 -6.52 -19.46
N THR A 50 42.76 -5.75 -20.53
CA THR A 50 42.06 -5.86 -21.82
C THR A 50 42.70 -6.94 -22.71
N LEU A 51 41.91 -7.65 -23.54
CA LEU A 51 42.21 -7.96 -24.96
C LEU A 51 41.10 -8.82 -25.60
N SER A 52 40.63 -8.37 -26.77
CA SER A 52 39.78 -9.04 -27.77
C SER A 52 40.68 -9.54 -28.92
N PRO A 53 40.28 -10.46 -29.84
CA PRO A 53 39.12 -10.26 -30.72
C PRO A 53 38.35 -11.49 -31.29
N ALA A 54 37.11 -11.19 -31.72
CA ALA A 54 36.33 -11.66 -32.88
C ALA A 54 36.20 -13.16 -33.27
N THR A 55 34.95 -13.69 -33.22
CA THR A 55 34.28 -14.41 -34.32
C THR A 55 32.74 -14.35 -34.12
N THR A 56 31.99 -14.10 -35.19
CA THR A 56 30.50 -13.92 -35.28
C THR A 56 29.74 -15.26 -35.48
N PRO A 57 28.40 -15.30 -35.66
CA PRO A 57 27.40 -15.32 -34.59
C PRO A 57 26.50 -16.57 -34.65
N SER A 58 26.24 -17.24 -33.52
CA SER A 58 25.19 -18.27 -33.43
C SER A 58 23.93 -17.69 -32.81
N THR A 59 22.85 -17.71 -33.58
CA THR A 59 21.47 -17.38 -33.23
C THR A 59 21.04 -18.15 -31.98
N ALA A 60 20.86 -17.45 -30.86
CA ALA A 60 20.25 -18.00 -29.66
C ALA A 60 19.09 -17.09 -29.24
N THR A 61 17.89 -17.61 -29.46
CA THR A 61 16.61 -17.04 -29.05
C THR A 61 16.58 -16.91 -27.53
N SER A 62 16.87 -15.73 -26.99
CA SER A 62 16.76 -15.46 -25.56
C SER A 62 15.28 -15.29 -25.21
N SER A 63 14.68 -16.34 -24.64
CA SER A 63 13.41 -16.25 -23.93
C SER A 63 13.59 -15.37 -22.70
N THR A 64 13.15 -14.12 -22.76
CA THR A 64 13.15 -13.20 -21.64
C THR A 64 12.14 -13.69 -20.60
N SER A 65 12.62 -14.39 -19.57
CA SER A 65 11.83 -14.70 -18.38
C SER A 65 11.55 -13.39 -17.64
N ALA A 66 10.31 -12.93 -17.69
CA ALA A 66 9.85 -11.76 -16.95
C ALA A 66 9.90 -12.07 -15.44
N SER A 67 10.94 -11.58 -14.76
CA SER A 67 11.03 -11.62 -13.30
C SER A 67 10.25 -10.44 -12.72
N SER A 68 9.11 -10.70 -12.09
CA SER A 68 8.47 -9.74 -11.18
C SER A 68 9.22 -9.76 -9.84
N SER A 69 9.71 -8.61 -9.38
CA SER A 69 10.38 -8.50 -8.08
C SER A 69 9.36 -8.24 -6.97
N CYS A 70 9.16 -9.21 -6.06
CA CYS A 70 8.39 -8.99 -4.84
C CYS A 70 9.11 -7.94 -4.00
N SER A 71 8.50 -6.77 -3.82
CA SER A 71 9.18 -5.60 -3.22
C SER A 71 9.04 -5.57 -1.70
N SER A 72 8.02 -6.22 -1.13
CA SER A 72 7.88 -6.44 0.31
C SER A 72 6.70 -7.38 0.59
N ALA A 73 6.97 -8.54 1.19
CA ALA A 73 5.96 -9.37 1.84
C ALA A 73 6.15 -9.19 3.36
N ARG A 74 5.12 -8.67 4.05
CA ARG A 74 5.16 -8.49 5.49
C ARG A 74 4.17 -9.43 6.15
N LEU A 75 4.71 -10.37 6.91
CA LEU A 75 3.94 -11.19 7.84
C LEU A 75 3.68 -10.35 9.09
N LEU A 76 2.42 -10.18 9.46
CA LEU A 76 2.08 -9.70 10.79
C LEU A 76 2.28 -10.87 11.76
N PRO A 77 2.80 -10.65 12.98
CA PRO A 77 3.09 -11.74 13.91
C PRO A 77 1.83 -12.59 14.15
N PRO A 78 1.93 -13.94 14.13
CA PRO A 78 0.80 -14.82 14.42
C PRO A 78 0.29 -14.52 15.82
N ARG A 79 -0.99 -14.14 15.94
CA ARG A 79 -1.59 -13.86 17.25
C ARG A 79 -2.57 -14.94 17.73
N ARG A 80 -2.74 -16.06 17.03
CA ARG A 80 -3.46 -17.23 17.54
C ARG A 80 -3.04 -18.52 16.85
N GLN A 81 -2.73 -19.53 17.64
CA GLN A 81 -2.82 -20.93 17.25
C GLN A 81 -4.31 -21.27 17.23
N ALA A 82 -4.90 -21.42 16.04
CA ALA A 82 -6.35 -21.64 15.88
C ALA A 82 -6.79 -23.04 16.36
N GLY A 83 -5.83 -23.97 16.48
CA GLY A 83 -5.94 -25.28 17.14
C GLY A 83 -4.54 -25.87 17.37
N PRO A 84 -4.38 -26.99 18.11
CA PRO A 84 -3.06 -27.52 18.49
C PRO A 84 -2.13 -27.80 17.30
N TYR A 85 -2.68 -27.94 16.10
CA TYR A 85 -1.97 -28.29 14.87
C TYR A 85 -2.28 -27.35 13.70
N GLU A 86 -2.78 -26.15 13.97
CA GLU A 86 -3.11 -25.16 12.95
C GLU A 86 -2.50 -23.79 13.32
N LEU A 87 -1.71 -23.25 12.39
CA LEU A 87 -1.08 -21.94 12.49
C LEU A 87 -1.71 -21.01 11.45
N THR A 88 -2.35 -19.93 11.93
CA THR A 88 -2.97 -18.92 11.08
C THR A 88 -2.20 -17.61 11.20
N THR A 89 -1.72 -17.10 10.06
CA THR A 89 -0.97 -15.83 9.97
C THR A 89 -1.65 -14.86 9.03
N ARG A 90 -1.69 -13.58 9.39
CA ARG A 90 -2.16 -12.52 8.48
C ARG A 90 -0.99 -11.92 7.71
N TRP A 91 -1.20 -11.68 6.44
CA TRP A 91 -0.17 -11.16 5.55
C TRP A 91 -0.68 -9.95 4.75
N THR A 92 0.28 -9.11 4.38
CA THR A 92 0.08 -8.05 3.39
C THR A 92 1.24 -8.10 2.42
N MET A 93 0.92 -8.29 1.15
CA MET A 93 1.87 -8.39 0.06
C MET A 93 1.71 -7.19 -0.86
N VAL A 94 2.80 -6.47 -1.10
CA VAL A 94 2.85 -5.35 -2.05
C VAL A 94 3.79 -5.71 -3.19
N MET A 95 3.25 -5.73 -4.40
CA MET A 95 3.97 -6.03 -5.63
C MET A 95 4.02 -4.80 -6.53
N LYS A 96 5.22 -4.33 -6.86
CA LYS A 96 5.39 -3.28 -7.88
C LYS A 96 5.54 -3.91 -9.25
N PHE A 97 4.63 -3.61 -10.16
CA PHE A 97 4.68 -4.16 -11.51
C PHE A 97 5.54 -3.30 -12.43
N MET A 98 6.84 -3.58 -12.44
CA MET A 98 7.87 -2.77 -13.11
C MET A 98 7.81 -2.78 -14.65
N LEU A 99 7.07 -3.71 -15.25
CA LEU A 99 6.95 -3.84 -16.70
C LEU A 99 6.03 -2.79 -17.34
N LEU A 100 5.17 -2.13 -16.55
CA LEU A 100 4.27 -1.10 -17.04
C LEU A 100 4.87 0.29 -16.81
N PRO A 101 4.73 1.23 -17.76
CA PRO A 101 5.31 2.58 -17.64
C PRO A 101 4.90 3.34 -16.37
N TRP A 102 3.73 3.03 -15.81
CA TRP A 102 3.18 3.68 -14.60
C TRP A 102 3.42 2.89 -13.31
N LYS A 103 4.18 1.79 -13.35
CA LYS A 103 4.63 0.99 -12.20
C LYS A 103 3.56 0.78 -11.12
N PRO A 104 2.40 0.16 -11.45
CA PRO A 104 1.33 0.02 -10.49
C PRO A 104 1.76 -0.83 -9.29
N GLU A 105 1.30 -0.43 -8.11
CA GLU A 105 1.47 -1.20 -6.88
C GLU A 105 0.22 -2.02 -6.63
N LEU A 106 0.36 -3.34 -6.72
CA LEU A 106 -0.70 -4.27 -6.38
C LEU A 106 -0.54 -4.63 -4.90
N VAL A 107 -1.64 -4.53 -4.16
CA VAL A 107 -1.70 -4.85 -2.75
C VAL A 107 -2.65 -6.02 -2.56
N PHE A 108 -2.19 -7.03 -1.87
CA PHE A 108 -3.01 -8.18 -1.48
C PHE A 108 -2.92 -8.34 0.03
N THR A 109 -4.03 -8.66 0.65
CA THR A 109 -4.08 -9.00 2.07
C THR A 109 -4.87 -10.29 2.24
N GLY A 110 -4.54 -11.02 3.30
CA GLY A 110 -5.16 -12.31 3.51
C GLY A 110 -4.68 -13.03 4.74
N LEU A 111 -5.13 -14.27 4.85
CA LEU A 111 -4.74 -15.23 5.87
C LEU A 111 -4.02 -16.40 5.21
N SER A 112 -2.95 -16.87 5.83
CA SER A 112 -2.32 -18.15 5.52
C SER A 112 -2.65 -19.11 6.65
N ILE A 113 -3.33 -20.20 6.34
CA ILE A 113 -3.66 -21.28 7.26
C ILE A 113 -2.72 -22.44 6.95
N MET A 114 -1.89 -22.81 7.92
CA MET A 114 -0.92 -23.90 7.81
C MET A 114 -1.28 -25.03 8.77
N GLY A 115 -1.49 -26.22 8.21
CA GLY A 115 -1.67 -27.44 8.99
C GLY A 115 -0.32 -28.05 9.38
N VAL A 116 -0.21 -28.54 10.61
CA VAL A 116 0.97 -29.23 11.14
C VAL A 116 0.59 -30.68 11.42
N ASN A 117 1.38 -31.64 10.94
CA ASN A 117 1.14 -33.04 11.27
C ASN A 117 1.53 -33.29 12.75
N PRO A 118 0.63 -33.85 13.58
CA PRO A 118 0.87 -34.06 15.00
C PRO A 118 1.99 -35.06 15.31
N GLN A 119 2.30 -35.98 14.39
CA GLN A 119 3.23 -37.08 14.62
C GLN A 119 4.69 -36.68 14.39
N ASN A 120 4.94 -35.77 13.45
CA ASN A 120 6.29 -35.37 13.06
C ASN A 120 6.53 -33.86 13.11
N LEU A 121 5.52 -33.08 13.51
CA LEU A 121 5.55 -31.61 13.61
C LEU A 121 5.94 -30.90 12.32
N LYS A 122 5.74 -31.53 11.15
CA LYS A 122 5.99 -30.92 9.83
C LYS A 122 4.70 -30.34 9.26
N PHE A 123 4.84 -29.24 8.51
CA PHE A 123 3.72 -28.70 7.74
C PHE A 123 3.22 -29.72 6.71
N ASN A 124 1.91 -29.94 6.68
CA ASN A 124 1.25 -30.88 5.76
C ASN A 124 0.21 -30.20 4.85
N SER A 125 -0.21 -28.97 5.16
CA SER A 125 -1.10 -28.18 4.33
C SER A 125 -0.78 -26.69 4.44
N HIS A 126 -1.09 -25.95 3.37
CA HIS A 126 -0.99 -24.49 3.33
C HIS A 126 -2.10 -23.95 2.43
N VAL A 127 -2.93 -23.06 2.96
CA VAL A 127 -4.05 -22.41 2.25
C VAL A 127 -3.94 -20.90 2.44
N ASP A 128 -3.90 -20.18 1.33
CA ASP A 128 -3.92 -18.71 1.32
C ASP A 128 -5.32 -18.21 0.95
N LEU A 129 -5.95 -17.48 1.87
CA LEU A 129 -7.24 -16.83 1.69
C LEU A 129 -7.04 -15.33 1.46
N TRP A 130 -7.65 -14.77 0.43
CA TRP A 130 -7.52 -13.37 0.07
C TRP A 130 -8.74 -12.58 0.55
N ASP A 131 -8.52 -11.46 1.24
CA ASP A 131 -9.62 -10.64 1.79
C ASP A 131 -10.50 -10.00 0.68
N SER A 132 -9.98 -9.90 -0.55
CA SER A 132 -10.67 -9.27 -1.68
C SER A 132 -11.53 -10.25 -2.50
N ILE A 133 -11.53 -11.54 -2.17
CA ILE A 133 -12.17 -12.61 -2.95
C ILE A 133 -13.14 -13.37 -2.04
N GLN A 134 -14.36 -13.61 -2.51
CA GLN A 134 -15.33 -14.42 -1.76
C GLN A 134 -15.09 -15.90 -2.00
N ASN A 135 -14.92 -16.30 -3.27
CA ASN A 135 -14.61 -17.68 -3.63
C ASN A 135 -13.09 -17.89 -3.81
N ASN A 136 -12.42 -18.38 -2.77
CA ASN A 136 -10.96 -18.61 -2.72
C ASN A 136 -10.52 -19.93 -3.42
N GLU A 137 -11.28 -20.39 -4.41
CA GLU A 137 -10.88 -21.52 -5.25
C GLU A 137 -9.63 -21.22 -6.09
N TYR A 138 -8.85 -22.27 -6.37
CA TYR A 138 -7.67 -22.19 -7.23
C TYR A 138 -8.07 -21.74 -8.64
N PHE A 139 -7.61 -20.55 -9.07
CA PHE A 139 -8.03 -19.83 -10.29
C PHE A 139 -9.45 -19.24 -10.29
N SER A 140 -9.79 -18.49 -9.24
CA SER A 140 -10.98 -17.63 -9.22
C SER A 140 -10.90 -16.49 -10.25
N SER A 141 -11.94 -16.34 -11.07
CA SER A 141 -12.11 -15.21 -11.99
C SER A 141 -12.23 -13.87 -11.24
N GLU A 142 -12.70 -13.90 -9.98
CA GLU A 142 -12.74 -12.73 -9.09
C GLU A 142 -11.33 -12.23 -8.79
N GLY A 143 -10.38 -13.14 -8.53
CA GLY A 143 -8.98 -12.80 -8.29
C GLY A 143 -8.31 -12.19 -9.50
N LEU A 144 -8.57 -12.74 -10.69
CA LEU A 144 -8.07 -12.17 -11.94
C LEU A 144 -8.66 -10.76 -12.18
N LEU A 145 -9.97 -10.59 -11.97
CA LEU A 145 -10.63 -9.28 -12.07
C LEU A 145 -10.10 -8.29 -11.03
N ASP A 146 -9.79 -8.74 -9.82
CA ASP A 146 -9.17 -7.90 -8.78
C ASP A 146 -7.80 -7.39 -9.22
N VAL A 147 -6.95 -8.26 -9.76
CA VAL A 147 -5.66 -7.88 -10.35
C VAL A 147 -5.86 -6.82 -11.44
N PHE A 148 -6.78 -7.06 -12.39
CA PHE A 148 -7.05 -6.08 -13.45
C PHE A 148 -7.57 -4.74 -12.93
N LYS A 149 -8.41 -4.73 -11.89
CA LYS A 149 -8.87 -3.49 -11.25
C LYS A 149 -7.72 -2.71 -10.64
N GLN A 150 -6.74 -3.38 -10.04
CA GLN A 150 -5.56 -2.75 -9.46
C GLN A 150 -4.60 -2.17 -10.51
N LEU A 151 -4.60 -2.72 -11.73
CA LEU A 151 -3.82 -2.19 -12.85
C LEU A 151 -4.37 -0.87 -13.42
N ARG A 152 -5.54 -0.39 -12.95
CA ARG A 152 -6.12 0.88 -13.39
C ARG A 152 -5.15 2.03 -13.13
N ILE A 153 -5.01 2.89 -14.13
CA ILE A 153 -4.08 4.02 -14.09
C ILE A 153 -4.67 5.13 -13.23
N TYR A 154 -4.05 5.34 -12.06
CA TYR A 154 -4.20 6.55 -11.27
C TYR A 154 -2.92 7.37 -11.37
N LYS A 155 -3.02 8.66 -11.66
CA LYS A 155 -1.88 9.57 -11.56
C LYS A 155 -1.69 9.92 -10.09
N THR A 156 -0.84 9.21 -9.36
CA THR A 156 -0.41 9.67 -8.04
C THR A 156 0.80 10.59 -8.24
N PRO A 157 0.74 11.86 -7.82
CA PRO A 157 1.91 12.73 -7.90
C PRO A 157 3.05 12.19 -7.03
N ASP A 158 4.28 12.36 -7.49
CA ASP A 158 5.48 11.94 -6.75
C ASP A 158 5.90 13.04 -5.76
N ILE A 159 5.03 13.28 -4.78
CA ILE A 159 5.26 14.20 -3.66
C ILE A 159 4.85 13.51 -2.36
N GLU A 160 5.39 14.00 -1.25
CA GLU A 160 5.25 13.37 0.06
C GLU A 160 3.78 13.13 0.47
N THR A 161 3.52 11.99 1.11
CA THR A 161 2.18 11.60 1.60
C THR A 161 2.23 11.06 3.03
N PRO A 162 1.17 11.20 3.84
CA PRO A 162 1.07 10.57 5.15
C PRO A 162 1.40 9.07 5.11
N ASN A 163 2.24 8.62 6.03
CA ASN A 163 2.59 7.22 6.14
C ASN A 163 1.41 6.39 6.66
N TYR A 164 1.14 5.27 5.98
CA TYR A 164 0.14 4.30 6.43
C TYR A 164 0.52 2.86 6.11
N LEU A 165 -0.06 1.93 6.86
CA LEU A 165 -0.02 0.49 6.61
C LEU A 165 -1.40 0.00 6.19
N ILE A 166 -1.48 -0.81 5.13
CA ILE A 166 -2.74 -1.47 4.73
C ILE A 166 -2.89 -2.72 5.59
N LEU A 167 -3.95 -2.78 6.40
CA LEU A 167 -4.23 -3.89 7.32
C LEU A 167 -5.12 -4.95 6.67
N LYS A 168 -6.07 -4.50 5.83
CA LYS A 168 -7.04 -5.35 5.13
C LYS A 168 -7.43 -4.66 3.82
N ARG A 169 -7.61 -5.40 2.74
CA ARG A 169 -8.08 -4.92 1.45
C ARG A 169 -9.20 -5.82 0.95
N THR A 170 -10.41 -5.28 0.91
CA THR A 170 -11.57 -5.95 0.34
C THR A 170 -11.67 -5.65 -1.16
N ALA A 171 -12.68 -6.21 -1.82
CA ALA A 171 -13.00 -5.86 -3.21
C ALA A 171 -13.41 -4.38 -3.40
N HIS A 172 -13.72 -3.66 -2.32
CA HIS A 172 -14.37 -2.35 -2.39
C HIS A 172 -13.66 -1.24 -1.61
N TYR A 173 -12.92 -1.56 -0.56
CA TYR A 173 -12.23 -0.60 0.28
C TYR A 173 -10.97 -1.20 0.91
N GLU A 174 -10.12 -0.33 1.42
CA GLU A 174 -8.91 -0.69 2.19
C GLU A 174 -9.08 -0.22 3.63
N VAL A 175 -8.66 -1.03 4.60
CA VAL A 175 -8.45 -0.58 5.98
C VAL A 175 -6.98 -0.22 6.14
N ARG A 176 -6.73 1.02 6.52
CA ARG A 176 -5.37 1.57 6.68
C ARG A 176 -5.15 2.05 8.11
N SER A 177 -3.95 1.83 8.63
CA SER A 177 -3.46 2.42 9.87
C SER A 177 -2.51 3.57 9.51
N TYR A 178 -2.92 4.80 9.82
CA TYR A 178 -2.12 6.00 9.60
C TYR A 178 -1.25 6.28 10.82
N ALA A 179 0.02 6.61 10.57
CA ALA A 179 0.90 7.18 11.58
C ALA A 179 0.46 8.62 11.94
N PRO A 180 0.90 9.19 13.07
CA PRO A 180 0.69 10.60 13.35
C PRO A 180 1.32 11.51 12.29
N PHE A 181 0.67 12.63 11.98
CA PHE A 181 1.19 13.65 11.07
C PHE A 181 0.67 15.05 11.44
N LEU A 182 1.34 16.09 10.94
CA LEU A 182 0.93 17.48 11.14
C LEU A 182 0.07 17.98 9.97
N VAL A 183 -0.90 18.81 10.28
CA VAL A 183 -1.72 19.52 9.30
C VAL A 183 -1.77 21.01 9.60
N VAL A 184 -1.93 21.80 8.54
CA VAL A 184 -2.49 23.14 8.60
C VAL A 184 -3.93 23.08 8.12
N GLU A 185 -4.86 23.65 8.89
CA GLU A 185 -6.29 23.58 8.60
C GLU A 185 -6.96 24.95 8.57
N ALA A 186 -7.97 25.10 7.72
CA ALA A 186 -8.84 26.26 7.64
C ALA A 186 -10.30 25.82 7.50
N LYS A 187 -11.24 26.67 7.94
CA LYS A 187 -12.66 26.44 7.76
C LYS A 187 -13.02 26.36 6.27
N GLY A 188 -13.79 25.33 5.92
CA GLY A 188 -14.37 25.12 4.60
C GLY A 188 -15.88 25.35 4.57
N ASP A 189 -16.45 25.32 3.38
CA ASP A 189 -17.87 25.57 3.08
C ASP A 189 -18.64 24.28 2.85
N LYS A 190 -18.00 23.32 2.15
CA LYS A 190 -18.57 22.01 1.79
C LYS A 190 -17.46 21.03 1.44
N LEU A 191 -17.75 19.74 1.33
CA LEU A 191 -16.73 18.68 1.11
C LEU A 191 -15.90 18.92 -0.16
N THR A 192 -16.56 19.28 -1.25
CA THR A 192 -15.89 19.54 -2.54
C THR A 192 -15.50 21.00 -2.73
N GLY A 193 -15.73 21.83 -1.71
CA GLY A 193 -15.42 23.24 -1.67
C GLY A 193 -13.92 23.52 -1.75
N SER A 194 -13.64 24.79 -1.99
CA SER A 194 -12.30 25.36 -2.01
C SER A 194 -12.17 26.56 -1.07
N SER A 195 -13.20 26.91 -0.31
CA SER A 195 -13.06 27.96 0.71
C SER A 195 -12.08 27.50 1.78
N GLY A 196 -11.21 28.41 2.22
CA GLY A 196 -10.10 28.06 3.11
C GLY A 196 -8.89 27.44 2.40
N PHE A 197 -9.01 26.93 1.16
CA PHE A 197 -7.86 26.38 0.41
C PHE A 197 -6.77 27.45 0.19
N ASN A 198 -7.16 28.67 -0.16
CA ASN A 198 -6.22 29.78 -0.31
C ASN A 198 -5.54 30.17 1.02
N ASN A 199 -6.19 29.95 2.16
CA ASN A 199 -5.59 30.24 3.47
C ASN A 199 -4.50 29.22 3.79
N VAL A 200 -4.81 27.91 3.69
CA VAL A 200 -3.83 26.84 3.94
C VAL A 200 -2.69 26.85 2.92
N THR A 201 -2.98 27.13 1.64
CA THR A 201 -1.93 27.25 0.61
C THR A 201 -1.11 28.53 0.77
N GLY A 202 -1.74 29.65 1.13
CA GLY A 202 -1.04 30.89 1.45
C GLY A 202 -0.01 30.68 2.55
N TYR A 203 -0.38 29.97 3.63
CA TYR A 203 0.54 29.64 4.72
C TYR A 203 1.80 28.91 4.25
N ILE A 204 1.66 27.81 3.49
CA ILE A 204 2.82 27.05 3.00
C ILE A 204 3.63 27.79 1.92
N PHE A 205 3.04 28.76 1.23
CA PHE A 205 3.74 29.56 0.22
C PHE A 205 4.42 30.82 0.77
N GLY A 206 4.44 31.01 2.09
CA GLY A 206 5.17 32.10 2.75
C GLY A 206 4.28 33.15 3.42
N ASN A 207 2.96 32.98 3.47
CA ASN A 207 2.10 33.86 4.28
C ASN A 207 2.06 33.41 5.75
N ASN A 208 3.25 33.40 6.36
CA ASN A 208 3.50 33.07 7.75
C ASN A 208 4.53 34.06 8.32
N ALA A 209 4.70 34.09 9.64
CA ALA A 209 5.49 35.10 10.33
C ALA A 209 6.96 35.19 9.85
N SER A 210 7.49 34.10 9.29
CA SER A 210 8.88 34.01 8.82
C SER A 210 9.06 34.14 7.31
N SER A 211 7.96 34.27 6.54
CA SER A 211 7.96 34.16 5.07
C SER A 211 8.58 32.86 4.54
N GLU A 212 8.60 31.80 5.35
CA GLU A 212 9.16 30.50 4.99
C GLU A 212 8.25 29.78 3.98
N LYS A 213 8.85 29.21 2.93
CA LYS A 213 8.15 28.32 2.00
C LYS A 213 8.24 26.88 2.48
N ILE A 214 7.10 26.27 2.75
CA ILE A 214 6.97 24.88 3.18
C ILE A 214 6.62 24.03 1.94
N PRO A 215 7.33 22.91 1.70
CA PRO A 215 7.01 22.00 0.60
C PRO A 215 5.56 21.51 0.62
N MET A 216 4.93 21.46 -0.56
CA MET A 216 3.60 20.89 -0.74
C MET A 216 3.64 19.36 -0.59
N THR A 217 2.60 18.81 0.02
CA THR A 217 2.39 17.36 0.15
C THR A 217 1.04 16.96 -0.46
N THR A 218 0.76 15.66 -0.52
CA THR A 218 -0.56 15.13 -0.88
C THR A 218 -1.05 14.11 0.14
N PRO A 219 -2.36 13.84 0.21
CA PRO A 219 -3.44 14.58 -0.44
C PRO A 219 -3.76 15.89 0.29
N VAL A 220 -4.54 16.75 -0.37
CA VAL A 220 -5.32 17.78 0.33
C VAL A 220 -6.57 17.12 0.88
N PHE A 221 -6.75 17.16 2.21
CA PHE A 221 -7.93 16.63 2.86
C PHE A 221 -9.01 17.71 2.96
N THR A 222 -10.27 17.31 2.79
CA THR A 222 -11.42 18.02 3.33
C THR A 222 -12.05 17.12 4.37
N GLN A 223 -12.09 17.54 5.63
CA GLN A 223 -12.72 16.79 6.72
C GLN A 223 -14.10 17.37 7.00
N ALA A 224 -15.11 16.51 7.04
CA ALA A 224 -16.40 16.80 7.66
C ALA A 224 -16.47 16.07 9.00
N SER A 225 -16.74 16.80 10.07
CA SER A 225 -16.67 16.28 11.45
C SER A 225 -17.96 15.58 11.90
N ASP A 226 -19.09 15.88 11.26
CA ASP A 226 -20.44 15.45 11.63
C ASP A 226 -21.12 14.65 10.50
N ASP A 227 -22.21 13.96 10.82
CA ASP A 227 -22.99 13.19 9.84
C ASP A 227 -23.83 14.08 8.92
N THR A 228 -24.09 15.32 9.33
CA THR A 228 -24.73 16.36 8.49
C THR A 228 -23.77 16.95 7.47
N LEU A 229 -22.48 16.65 7.58
CA LEU A 229 -21.40 17.10 6.70
C LEU A 229 -21.33 18.63 6.57
N SER A 230 -21.70 19.33 7.64
CA SER A 230 -21.84 20.78 7.71
C SER A 230 -20.62 21.46 8.32
N ASP A 231 -19.97 20.82 9.29
CA ASP A 231 -18.72 21.31 9.87
C ASP A 231 -17.53 20.81 9.07
N VAL A 232 -17.08 21.64 8.13
CA VAL A 232 -16.06 21.30 7.14
C VAL A 232 -14.77 22.07 7.37
N SER A 233 -13.63 21.39 7.26
CA SER A 233 -12.29 21.99 7.23
C SER A 233 -11.46 21.47 6.06
N ILE A 234 -10.67 22.34 5.44
CA ILE A 234 -9.65 21.97 4.45
C ILE A 234 -8.32 21.86 5.16
N GLN A 235 -7.58 20.78 4.90
CA GLN A 235 -6.33 20.45 5.56
C GLN A 235 -5.25 20.13 4.53
N ILE A 236 -4.07 20.72 4.70
CA ILE A 236 -2.85 20.32 4.00
C ILE A 236 -1.95 19.64 5.01
N VAL A 237 -1.44 18.47 4.63
CA VAL A 237 -0.44 17.75 5.42
C VAL A 237 0.88 18.51 5.34
N LEU A 238 1.56 18.68 6.46
CA LEU A 238 2.88 19.30 6.48
C LEU A 238 3.95 18.21 6.32
N PRO A 239 5.16 18.53 5.80
CA PRO A 239 6.24 17.55 5.62
C PRO A 239 6.53 16.74 6.89
N MET A 240 6.79 15.44 6.76
CA MET A 240 6.93 14.52 7.90
C MET A 240 8.19 14.77 8.74
N ASN A 241 9.13 15.58 8.23
CA ASN A 241 10.36 15.95 8.92
C ASN A 241 10.24 17.24 9.76
N LYS A 242 9.04 17.84 9.84
CA LYS A 242 8.76 19.04 10.62
C LYS A 242 8.11 18.69 11.95
N ASP A 243 8.47 19.43 12.99
CA ASP A 243 7.83 19.41 14.30
C ASP A 243 6.94 20.64 14.49
N LEU A 244 5.93 20.56 15.35
CA LEU A 244 4.97 21.65 15.56
C LEU A 244 5.66 22.94 16.01
N ASP A 245 6.66 22.82 16.88
CA ASP A 245 7.41 23.96 17.43
C ASP A 245 8.38 24.59 16.41
N SER A 246 8.71 23.85 15.34
CA SER A 246 9.58 24.33 14.27
C SER A 246 8.84 25.13 13.19
N LEU A 247 7.50 25.15 13.25
CA LEU A 247 6.67 25.76 12.21
C LEU A 247 6.43 27.24 12.50
N PRO A 248 6.47 28.10 11.47
CA PRO A 248 6.25 29.52 11.65
C PRO A 248 4.80 29.81 12.05
N ALA A 249 4.59 30.82 12.89
CA ALA A 249 3.25 31.24 13.27
C ALA A 249 2.43 31.69 12.04
N PRO A 250 1.13 31.35 11.96
CA PRO A 250 0.29 31.73 10.83
C PRO A 250 -0.08 33.22 10.87
N ASN A 251 -0.06 33.88 9.71
CA ASN A 251 -0.56 35.26 9.56
C ASN A 251 -2.05 35.30 9.14
N THR A 252 -2.59 34.17 8.70
CA THR A 252 -3.97 34.01 8.22
C THR A 252 -4.79 33.20 9.21
N ALA A 253 -6.12 33.18 9.03
CA ALA A 253 -7.04 32.32 9.78
C ALA A 253 -6.86 30.82 9.44
N VAL A 254 -5.74 30.25 9.88
CA VAL A 254 -5.41 28.82 9.81
C VAL A 254 -4.91 28.36 11.18
N THR A 255 -5.10 27.07 11.46
CA THR A 255 -4.66 26.43 12.69
C THR A 255 -3.68 25.31 12.34
N LEU A 256 -2.61 25.19 13.13
CA LEU A 256 -1.68 24.06 13.05
C LEU A 256 -2.13 23.00 14.05
N ARG A 257 -2.23 21.75 13.62
CA ARG A 257 -2.70 20.66 14.47
C ARG A 257 -1.94 19.37 14.19
N LYS A 258 -1.67 18.62 15.24
CA LYS A 258 -1.22 17.23 15.15
C LYS A 258 -2.43 16.30 15.03
N VAL A 259 -2.42 15.48 13.99
CA VAL A 259 -3.35 14.36 13.82
C VAL A 259 -2.65 13.12 14.37
N GLU A 260 -3.21 12.50 15.41
CA GLU A 260 -2.62 11.30 16.04
C GLU A 260 -2.66 10.04 15.13
N GLY A 261 -3.20 10.17 13.92
CA GLY A 261 -3.36 9.07 12.97
C GLY A 261 -4.56 8.19 13.33
N GLY A 262 -4.36 6.88 13.29
CA GLY A 262 -5.38 5.88 13.63
C GLY A 262 -5.88 5.08 12.44
N ILE A 263 -6.94 4.31 12.65
CA ILE A 263 -7.44 3.35 11.67
C ILE A 263 -8.59 3.97 10.87
N ALA A 264 -8.50 3.91 9.55
CA ALA A 264 -9.53 4.39 8.65
C ALA A 264 -9.77 3.42 7.50
N ALA A 265 -11.03 3.28 7.12
CA ALA A 265 -11.41 2.64 5.87
C ALA A 265 -11.34 3.67 4.73
N VAL A 266 -10.88 3.24 3.55
CA VAL A 266 -10.61 4.10 2.41
C VAL A 266 -11.18 3.51 1.13
N LYS A 267 -11.95 4.33 0.40
CA LYS A 267 -12.49 4.01 -0.91
C LYS A 267 -11.90 4.90 -1.99
N LYS A 268 -11.15 4.30 -2.91
CA LYS A 268 -10.55 4.97 -4.08
C LYS A 268 -11.59 5.18 -5.18
N PHE A 269 -11.57 6.33 -5.83
CA PHE A 269 -12.37 6.60 -7.03
C PHE A 269 -11.69 7.60 -7.96
N SER A 270 -12.07 7.55 -9.25
CA SER A 270 -11.58 8.45 -10.29
C SER A 270 -12.65 9.46 -10.70
N GLY A 271 -12.26 10.48 -11.46
CA GLY A 271 -13.15 11.54 -11.92
C GLY A 271 -12.99 12.83 -11.10
N ARG A 272 -13.72 13.87 -11.49
CA ARG A 272 -13.79 15.10 -10.70
C ARG A 272 -14.63 14.84 -9.45
N PRO A 273 -14.15 15.21 -8.25
CA PRO A 273 -14.89 15.01 -7.02
C PRO A 273 -16.00 16.06 -6.91
N LYS A 274 -17.13 15.84 -7.60
CA LYS A 274 -18.36 16.62 -7.40
C LYS A 274 -19.03 16.17 -6.11
N GLU A 275 -19.75 17.08 -5.45
CA GLU A 275 -20.41 16.81 -4.16
C GLU A 275 -21.26 15.53 -4.22
N GLU A 276 -22.12 15.40 -5.24
CA GLU A 276 -22.97 14.22 -5.46
C GLU A 276 -22.18 12.90 -5.52
N ILE A 277 -21.00 12.91 -6.16
CA ILE A 277 -20.16 11.74 -6.34
C ILE A 277 -19.50 11.39 -5.01
N VAL A 278 -18.99 12.39 -4.29
CA VAL A 278 -18.33 12.20 -3.00
C VAL A 278 -19.32 11.65 -1.97
N LEU A 279 -20.50 12.24 -1.88
CA LEU A 279 -21.58 11.77 -1.00
C LEU A 279 -22.01 10.35 -1.34
N GLN A 280 -22.13 10.00 -2.64
CA GLN A 280 -22.43 8.63 -3.03
C GLN A 280 -21.31 7.66 -2.61
N LYS A 281 -20.03 8.03 -2.77
CA LYS A 281 -18.89 7.18 -2.38
C LYS A 281 -18.77 7.01 -0.88
N GLU A 282 -19.06 8.06 -0.11
CA GLU A 282 -19.18 8.03 1.34
C GLU A 282 -20.27 7.05 1.76
N LYS A 283 -21.49 7.19 1.22
CA LYS A 283 -22.63 6.32 1.53
C LYS A 283 -22.34 4.86 1.17
N ASP A 284 -21.75 4.62 -0.02
CA ASP A 284 -21.35 3.28 -0.44
C ASP A 284 -20.33 2.68 0.53
N LEU A 285 -19.33 3.45 0.95
CA LEU A 285 -18.30 3.00 1.89
C LEU A 285 -18.92 2.71 3.26
N ARG A 286 -19.69 3.63 3.82
CA ARG A 286 -20.34 3.45 5.12
C ARG A 286 -21.23 2.22 5.15
N SER A 287 -22.04 2.01 4.11
CA SER A 287 -22.91 0.83 4.00
C SER A 287 -22.10 -0.47 3.97
N GLN A 288 -20.97 -0.49 3.25
CA GLN A 288 -20.07 -1.65 3.21
C GLN A 288 -19.44 -1.93 4.57
N LEU A 289 -19.01 -0.88 5.29
CA LEU A 289 -18.45 -1.04 6.63
C LEU A 289 -19.46 -1.62 7.62
N LEU A 290 -20.70 -1.13 7.59
CA LEU A 290 -21.77 -1.65 8.45
C LEU A 290 -22.11 -3.10 8.12
N ASN A 291 -22.18 -3.46 6.83
CA ASN A 291 -22.42 -4.83 6.39
C ASN A 291 -21.30 -5.80 6.83
N ASP A 292 -20.06 -5.30 6.89
CA ASP A 292 -18.90 -6.06 7.35
C ASP A 292 -18.75 -6.03 8.89
N GLY A 293 -19.73 -5.51 9.62
CA GLY A 293 -19.74 -5.44 11.09
C GLY A 293 -18.78 -4.41 11.70
N LEU A 294 -18.22 -3.52 10.87
CA LEU A 294 -17.30 -2.46 11.32
C LEU A 294 -18.07 -1.24 11.82
N LYS A 295 -17.46 -0.50 12.75
CA LYS A 295 -18.05 0.70 13.35
C LYS A 295 -17.43 1.97 12.76
N PRO A 296 -18.09 2.62 11.77
CA PRO A 296 -17.61 3.89 11.23
C PRO A 296 -17.82 5.03 12.23
N HIS A 297 -16.84 5.91 12.36
CA HIS A 297 -16.98 7.19 13.06
C HIS A 297 -17.94 8.12 12.30
N PRO A 298 -18.62 9.05 12.97
CA PRO A 298 -19.36 10.14 12.31
C PRO A 298 -18.48 10.97 11.38
N GLY A 299 -19.08 11.46 10.30
CA GLY A 299 -18.40 12.27 9.28
C GLY A 299 -17.45 11.47 8.38
N CYS A 300 -16.67 12.18 7.55
CA CYS A 300 -15.72 11.57 6.60
C CYS A 300 -14.57 12.53 6.22
N LEU A 301 -13.58 12.01 5.51
CA LEU A 301 -12.56 12.82 4.84
C LEU A 301 -12.59 12.56 3.32
N LEU A 302 -12.49 13.62 2.54
CA LEU A 302 -12.19 13.59 1.12
C LEU A 302 -10.71 13.89 0.91
N ALA A 303 -9.95 12.96 0.33
CA ALA A 303 -8.56 13.16 -0.06
C ALA A 303 -8.44 13.40 -1.57
N ARG A 304 -7.89 14.56 -1.94
CA ARG A 304 -7.65 14.98 -3.33
C ARG A 304 -6.15 15.01 -3.60
N TYR A 305 -5.70 14.19 -4.54
CA TYR A 305 -4.27 14.07 -4.86
C TYR A 305 -3.85 14.94 -6.04
N ASN A 306 -4.76 15.18 -6.99
CA ASN A 306 -4.41 15.77 -8.27
C ASN A 306 -4.80 17.23 -8.39
N ASP A 307 -3.99 17.96 -9.15
CA ASP A 307 -4.30 19.31 -9.56
C ASP A 307 -5.43 19.35 -10.61
N PRO A 308 -6.14 20.48 -10.77
CA PRO A 308 -7.26 20.61 -11.70
C PRO A 308 -6.92 20.36 -13.19
N ARG A 309 -5.65 20.43 -13.60
CA ARG A 309 -5.23 20.18 -14.99
C ARG A 309 -5.10 18.69 -15.31
N THR A 310 -5.09 17.83 -14.29
CA THR A 310 -5.06 16.37 -14.48
C THR A 310 -6.36 15.89 -15.14
N LYS A 311 -6.24 15.04 -16.18
CA LYS A 311 -7.41 14.47 -16.88
C LYS A 311 -8.29 13.69 -15.90
N SER A 312 -9.60 13.90 -15.95
CA SER A 312 -10.56 13.38 -14.96
C SER A 312 -10.47 11.88 -14.70
N PHE A 313 -10.33 11.07 -15.75
CA PHE A 313 -10.24 9.61 -15.62
C PHE A 313 -8.94 9.11 -14.98
N LEU A 314 -7.90 9.95 -14.93
CA LEU A 314 -6.62 9.66 -14.27
C LEU A 314 -6.56 10.18 -12.83
N MET A 315 -7.52 11.01 -12.41
CA MET A 315 -7.52 11.58 -11.08
C MET A 315 -7.68 10.48 -10.03
N ARG A 316 -6.91 10.56 -8.95
CA ARG A 316 -7.04 9.79 -7.73
C ARG A 316 -7.74 10.65 -6.69
N ASN A 317 -8.89 10.18 -6.24
CA ASN A 317 -9.56 10.71 -5.05
C ASN A 317 -9.88 9.55 -4.12
N GLU A 318 -10.00 9.85 -2.84
CA GLU A 318 -10.34 8.87 -1.83
C GLU A 318 -11.38 9.45 -0.87
N VAL A 319 -12.37 8.66 -0.48
CA VAL A 319 -13.19 8.93 0.71
C VAL A 319 -12.68 8.04 1.83
N LEU A 320 -12.50 8.63 3.01
CA LEU A 320 -12.03 7.96 4.21
C LEU A 320 -13.07 8.10 5.32
N ILE A 321 -13.26 7.03 6.08
CA ILE A 321 -14.07 7.03 7.31
C ILE A 321 -13.21 6.42 8.41
N ARG A 322 -13.00 7.14 9.51
CA ARG A 322 -12.28 6.60 10.68
C ARG A 322 -13.08 5.45 11.28
N LEU A 323 -12.41 4.43 11.79
CA LEU A 323 -13.05 3.29 12.44
C LEU A 323 -12.91 3.39 13.95
N ILE A 324 -13.99 3.02 14.65
CA ILE A 324 -14.04 2.92 16.10
C ILE A 324 -13.76 1.46 16.49
N ASP A 325 -12.87 1.25 17.45
CA ASP A 325 -12.54 -0.07 18.03
C ASP A 325 -12.17 -1.15 16.99
N PHE A 326 -11.57 -0.77 15.87
CA PHE A 326 -11.20 -1.74 14.84
C PHE A 326 -10.21 -2.77 15.40
N THR A 327 -10.61 -4.03 15.32
CA THR A 327 -9.75 -5.17 15.63
C THR A 327 -9.55 -5.99 14.37
N LEU A 328 -8.30 -6.34 14.08
CA LEU A 328 -7.96 -7.14 12.93
C LEU A 328 -8.22 -8.62 13.27
N GLU A 329 -9.34 -9.17 12.81
CA GLU A 329 -9.69 -10.57 13.02
C GLU A 329 -8.69 -11.52 12.32
N LEU A 330 -8.38 -12.62 13.00
CA LEU A 330 -7.54 -13.74 12.52
C LEU A 330 -8.41 -14.86 12.00
#